data_AF-A0A9E3XDX0-F1
#
_entry.id   AF-A0A9E3XDX0-F1
#
_cell.length_a   1.000
_cell.length_b   1.000
_cell.length_c   1.000
_cell.angle_alpha   90.00
_cell.angle_beta   90.00
_cell.angle_gamma   90.00
#
_symmetry.space_group_name_H-M   'P 1'
#
loop_
_entity.id
_entity.type
_entity.pdbx_description
1 polymer ?
#
loop_
_entity_poly.entity_id
_entity_poly.type
_entity_poly.pdbx_seq_one_letter_code
_entity_poly.pdbx_strand_id
1 'polypeptide(L)'
;MPDAFDCPEIRYIDAFPFEQDGEKYIYIRDPLEIASAPLVMTPLEFYVITHFDGVHTVADIQEKFARQFGALLITEERIREIARTLDAHYYLATENYHAHAEQVMEAFHRSPVRKAWHAGSAYEADPEKLRGQIEGFYRSPHSAGMLQELKEVNGTLPDSARKRLLGILTPHIDLRVGAAAYTPAYRQLFEHTEADLFIILGVAHYGGGSF
;
A
#
# COMPACT_ATOMS: atom_id res chain seq x y z
N MET A 1 -6.12 -32.00 -14.48
CA MET A 1 -5.98 -31.27 -13.21
C MET A 1 -7.39 -30.96 -12.76
N PRO A 2 -7.72 -30.97 -11.45
CA PRO A 2 -8.99 -30.44 -10.96
C PRO A 2 -9.17 -29.00 -11.46
N ASP A 3 -10.41 -28.56 -11.67
CA ASP A 3 -10.67 -27.16 -12.00
C ASP A 3 -10.20 -26.30 -10.82
N ALA A 4 -9.43 -25.24 -11.07
CA ALA A 4 -8.94 -24.34 -10.01
C ALA A 4 -10.09 -23.67 -9.23
N PHE A 5 -11.30 -23.73 -9.79
CA PHE A 5 -12.52 -23.24 -9.15
C PHE A 5 -13.28 -24.29 -8.32
N ASP A 6 -12.82 -25.55 -8.30
CA ASP A 6 -13.43 -26.59 -7.44
C ASP A 6 -13.07 -26.37 -5.98
N CYS A 7 -11.80 -26.03 -5.69
CA CYS A 7 -11.28 -25.63 -4.38
C CYS A 7 -10.52 -24.31 -4.52
N PRO A 8 -11.21 -23.16 -4.62
CA PRO A 8 -10.55 -21.87 -4.85
C PRO A 8 -9.67 -21.47 -3.66
N GLU A 9 -8.56 -20.79 -3.93
CA GLU A 9 -7.65 -20.24 -2.91
C GLU A 9 -7.48 -18.74 -3.12
N ILE A 10 -7.90 -17.93 -2.15
CA ILE A 10 -7.71 -16.48 -2.17
C ILE A 10 -6.34 -16.12 -1.60
N ARG A 11 -5.64 -15.17 -2.25
CA ARG A 11 -4.40 -14.61 -1.74
C ARG A 11 -4.66 -13.71 -0.52
N TYR A 12 -3.58 -13.25 0.09
CA TYR A 12 -3.67 -12.21 1.11
C TYR A 12 -4.29 -10.93 0.55
N ILE A 13 -5.33 -10.43 1.22
CA ILE A 13 -6.06 -9.21 0.87
C ILE A 13 -6.23 -8.31 2.09
N ASP A 14 -6.34 -7.01 1.87
CA ASP A 14 -6.94 -6.11 2.84
C ASP A 14 -8.46 -6.06 2.61
N ALA A 15 -9.26 -6.03 3.68
CA ALA A 15 -10.71 -5.93 3.61
C ALA A 15 -11.22 -4.85 4.58
N PHE A 16 -12.08 -3.95 4.08
CA PHE A 16 -12.59 -2.81 4.83
C PHE A 16 -14.13 -2.75 4.71
N PRO A 17 -14.87 -2.85 5.82
CA PRO A 17 -16.31 -2.67 5.78
C PRO A 17 -16.67 -1.20 5.57
N PHE A 18 -17.71 -0.94 4.78
CA PHE A 18 -18.29 0.38 4.62
C PHE A 18 -19.79 0.30 4.39
N GLU A 19 -20.47 1.44 4.50
CA GLU A 19 -21.91 1.58 4.27
C GLU A 19 -22.13 2.58 3.14
N GLN A 20 -23.04 2.24 2.22
CA GLN A 20 -23.48 3.12 1.15
C GLN A 20 -24.98 2.95 0.96
N ASP A 21 -25.72 4.06 0.96
CA ASP A 21 -27.19 4.08 0.80
C ASP A 21 -27.94 3.20 1.82
N GLY A 22 -27.39 3.05 3.04
CA GLY A 22 -27.95 2.20 4.10
C GLY A 22 -27.61 0.71 3.99
N GLU A 23 -26.92 0.31 2.91
CA GLU A 23 -26.50 -1.06 2.65
C GLU A 23 -25.02 -1.26 3.01
N LYS A 24 -24.70 -2.44 3.54
CA LYS A 24 -23.34 -2.79 3.98
C LYS A 24 -22.58 -3.48 2.85
N TYR A 25 -21.32 -3.08 2.70
CA TYR A 25 -20.40 -3.64 1.71
C TYR A 25 -19.02 -3.86 2.32
N ILE A 26 -18.23 -4.70 1.67
CA ILE A 26 -16.82 -4.90 1.96
C ILE A 26 -16.02 -4.47 0.73
N TYR A 27 -15.14 -3.51 0.92
CA TYR A 27 -14.13 -3.12 -0.06
C TYR A 27 -12.89 -3.99 0.17
N ILE A 28 -12.46 -4.73 -0.85
CA ILE A 28 -11.25 -5.53 -0.82
C ILE A 28 -10.21 -4.97 -1.78
N ARG A 29 -8.94 -5.06 -1.39
CA ARG A 29 -7.81 -4.70 -2.25
C ARG A 29 -6.63 -5.64 -2.06
N ASP A 30 -5.83 -5.78 -3.10
CA ASP A 30 -4.54 -6.45 -3.03
C ASP A 30 -3.48 -5.48 -2.49
N PRO A 31 -2.88 -5.73 -1.31
CA PRO A 31 -1.84 -4.87 -0.75
C PRO A 31 -0.55 -4.87 -1.57
N LEU A 32 -0.34 -5.85 -2.45
CA LEU A 32 0.79 -5.89 -3.39
C LEU A 32 0.50 -5.14 -4.70
N GLU A 33 -0.74 -4.68 -4.90
CA GLU A 33 -1.20 -4.00 -6.12
C GLU A 33 -0.92 -4.80 -7.42
N ILE A 34 -0.95 -6.14 -7.33
CA ILE A 34 -0.89 -7.04 -8.49
C ILE A 34 -2.29 -7.23 -9.09
N ALA A 35 -3.33 -7.25 -8.25
CA ALA A 35 -4.70 -7.26 -8.72
C ALA A 35 -5.01 -6.04 -9.60
N SER A 36 -5.82 -6.24 -10.63
CA SER A 36 -6.09 -5.21 -11.65
C SER A 36 -6.90 -4.03 -11.12
N ALA A 37 -7.72 -4.25 -10.10
CA ALA A 37 -8.51 -3.24 -9.42
C ALA A 37 -8.96 -3.74 -8.03
N PRO A 38 -9.27 -2.82 -7.09
CA PRO A 38 -10.04 -3.17 -5.92
C PRO A 38 -11.45 -3.64 -6.28
N LEU A 39 -12.04 -4.48 -5.44
CA LEU A 39 -13.39 -5.00 -5.63
C LEU A 39 -14.29 -4.63 -4.46
N VAL A 40 -15.59 -4.51 -4.73
CA VAL A 40 -16.63 -4.32 -3.72
C VAL A 40 -17.55 -5.51 -3.76
N MET A 41 -17.89 -6.03 -2.59
CA MET A 41 -18.78 -7.18 -2.45
C MET A 41 -19.68 -7.06 -1.24
N THR A 42 -20.75 -7.84 -1.22
CA THR A 42 -21.67 -7.94 -0.10
C THR A 42 -21.04 -8.73 1.06
N PRO A 43 -21.52 -8.58 2.31
CA PRO A 43 -21.09 -9.42 3.43
C PRO A 43 -21.29 -10.92 3.21
N LEU A 44 -22.29 -11.32 2.41
CA LEU A 44 -22.55 -12.72 2.07
C LEU A 44 -21.49 -13.28 1.12
N GLU A 45 -21.13 -12.52 0.09
CA GLU A 45 -20.02 -12.87 -0.81
C GLU A 45 -18.69 -12.87 -0.06
N PHE A 46 -18.49 -11.91 0.84
CA PHE A 46 -17.30 -11.87 1.68
C PHE A 46 -17.17 -13.14 2.54
N TYR A 47 -18.28 -13.58 3.15
CA TYR A 47 -18.30 -14.84 3.88
C TYR A 47 -17.88 -16.03 3.00
N VAL A 48 -18.38 -16.11 1.77
CA VAL A 48 -18.00 -17.17 0.82
C VAL A 48 -16.49 -17.20 0.59
N ILE A 49 -15.87 -16.05 0.29
CA ILE A 49 -14.44 -15.99 -0.02
C ILE A 49 -13.56 -16.26 1.21
N THR A 50 -14.07 -16.10 2.44
CA THR A 50 -13.32 -16.51 3.64
C THR A 50 -13.08 -18.02 3.73
N HIS A 51 -13.78 -18.82 2.92
CA HIS A 51 -13.57 -20.28 2.79
C HIS A 51 -12.82 -20.65 1.51
N PHE A 52 -12.31 -19.68 0.73
CA PHE A 52 -11.47 -19.95 -0.44
C PHE A 52 -10.04 -20.17 0.02
N ASP A 53 -9.76 -21.35 0.58
CA ASP A 53 -8.48 -21.72 1.19
C ASP A 53 -7.72 -22.81 0.42
N GLY A 54 -8.14 -23.13 -0.81
CA GLY A 54 -7.53 -24.18 -1.63
C GLY A 54 -7.91 -25.60 -1.19
N VAL A 55 -8.69 -25.76 -0.13
CA VAL A 55 -9.05 -27.06 0.44
C VAL A 55 -10.54 -27.33 0.33
N HIS A 56 -11.39 -26.35 0.70
CA HIS A 56 -12.83 -26.53 0.68
C HIS A 56 -13.39 -26.56 -0.75
N THR A 57 -14.17 -27.61 -1.04
CA THR A 57 -14.88 -27.70 -2.31
C THR A 57 -16.05 -26.72 -2.35
N VAL A 58 -16.56 -26.43 -3.55
CA VAL A 58 -17.81 -25.64 -3.68
C VAL A 58 -18.96 -26.23 -2.86
N ALA A 59 -19.09 -27.56 -2.79
CA ALA A 59 -20.11 -28.22 -1.99
C ALA A 59 -19.92 -27.99 -0.49
N ASP A 60 -18.68 -28.05 0.01
CA ASP A 60 -18.36 -27.74 1.41
C ASP A 60 -18.72 -26.30 1.77
N ILE A 61 -18.44 -25.36 0.84
CA ILE A 61 -18.75 -23.94 1.01
C ILE A 61 -20.26 -23.71 1.05
N GLN A 62 -21.04 -24.38 0.18
CA GLN A 62 -22.51 -24.35 0.25
C GLN A 62 -23.03 -24.85 1.59
N GLU A 63 -22.48 -25.96 2.09
CA GLU A 63 -22.88 -26.52 3.38
C GLU A 63 -22.61 -25.54 4.53
N LYS A 64 -21.40 -24.94 4.58
CA LYS A 64 -21.05 -23.94 5.58
C LYS A 64 -21.96 -22.70 5.50
N PHE A 65 -22.23 -22.23 4.29
CA PHE A 65 -23.12 -21.10 4.06
C PHE A 65 -24.53 -21.38 4.59
N ALA A 66 -25.12 -22.53 4.26
CA ALA A 66 -26.43 -22.93 4.75
C ALA A 66 -26.46 -23.07 6.27
N ARG A 67 -25.39 -23.62 6.88
CA ARG A 67 -25.26 -23.72 8.35
C ARG A 67 -25.19 -22.33 9.02
N GLN A 68 -24.53 -21.35 8.40
CA GLN A 68 -24.39 -20.00 8.94
C GLN A 68 -25.65 -19.15 8.79
N PHE A 69 -26.34 -19.25 7.64
CA PHE A 69 -27.45 -18.35 7.28
C PHE A 69 -28.82 -19.04 7.24
N GLY A 70 -28.89 -20.32 7.59
CA GLY A 70 -30.12 -21.08 7.75
C GLY A 70 -30.88 -21.26 6.43
N ALA A 71 -31.99 -20.54 6.28
CA ALA A 71 -32.87 -20.64 5.12
C ALA A 71 -32.30 -20.00 3.84
N LEU A 72 -31.22 -19.22 3.96
CA LEU A 72 -30.55 -18.65 2.80
C LEU A 72 -29.67 -19.71 2.13
N LEU A 73 -29.91 -19.95 0.85
CA LEU A 73 -29.12 -20.87 0.04
C LEU A 73 -28.30 -20.08 -0.98
N ILE A 74 -27.08 -20.54 -1.19
CA ILE A 74 -26.23 -20.10 -2.29
C ILE A 74 -26.08 -21.24 -3.29
N THR A 75 -26.17 -20.92 -4.58
CA THR A 75 -26.00 -21.91 -5.65
C THR A 75 -24.53 -22.18 -5.91
N GLU A 76 -24.21 -23.38 -6.38
CA GLU A 76 -22.87 -23.73 -6.86
C GLU A 76 -22.40 -22.72 -7.93
N GLU A 77 -23.28 -22.40 -8.89
CA GLU A 77 -22.95 -21.44 -9.94
C GLU A 77 -22.58 -20.08 -9.38
N ARG A 78 -23.27 -19.59 -8.32
CA ARG A 78 -22.93 -18.31 -7.71
C ARG A 78 -21.54 -18.32 -7.06
N ILE A 79 -21.17 -19.41 -6.40
CA ILE A 79 -19.82 -19.56 -5.83
C ILE A 79 -18.77 -19.56 -6.94
N ARG A 80 -19.03 -20.31 -8.02
CA ARG A 80 -18.13 -20.36 -9.19
C ARG A 80 -18.02 -19.00 -9.89
N GLU A 81 -19.10 -18.24 -10.02
CA GLU A 81 -19.08 -16.87 -10.55
C GLU A 81 -18.20 -15.94 -9.71
N ILE A 82 -18.30 -16.02 -8.38
CA ILE A 82 -17.45 -15.25 -7.46
C ILE A 82 -15.98 -15.64 -7.68
N ALA A 83 -15.67 -16.94 -7.73
CA ALA A 83 -14.31 -17.44 -7.96
C ALA A 83 -13.74 -16.98 -9.32
N ARG A 84 -14.50 -17.11 -10.41
CA ARG A 84 -14.11 -16.63 -11.75
C ARG A 84 -13.87 -15.12 -11.77
N THR A 85 -14.71 -14.35 -11.07
CA THR A 85 -14.55 -12.89 -10.99
C THR A 85 -13.25 -12.52 -10.27
N LEU A 86 -12.95 -13.18 -9.15
CA LEU A 86 -11.71 -12.97 -8.40
C LEU A 86 -10.47 -13.37 -9.21
N ASP A 87 -10.52 -14.49 -9.91
CA ASP A 87 -9.43 -14.96 -10.77
C ASP A 87 -9.17 -14.02 -11.94
N ALA A 88 -10.22 -13.51 -12.60
CA ALA A 88 -10.10 -12.52 -13.66
C ALA A 88 -9.46 -11.19 -13.18
N HIS A 89 -9.50 -10.92 -11.87
CA HIS A 89 -8.86 -9.77 -11.24
C HIS A 89 -7.59 -10.15 -10.45
N TYR A 90 -7.08 -11.37 -10.62
CA TYR A 90 -5.84 -11.89 -10.03
C TYR A 90 -5.84 -11.97 -8.48
N TYR A 91 -7.01 -12.14 -7.85
CA TYR A 91 -7.13 -12.31 -6.40
C TYR A 91 -6.94 -13.76 -5.95
N LEU A 92 -7.12 -14.74 -6.83
CA LEU A 92 -6.92 -16.15 -6.51
C LEU A 92 -5.49 -16.60 -6.82
N ALA A 93 -4.98 -17.56 -6.04
CA ALA A 93 -3.67 -18.18 -6.22
C ALA A 93 -3.70 -19.21 -7.37
N THR A 94 -3.98 -18.73 -8.59
CA THR A 94 -4.08 -19.55 -9.80
C THR A 94 -2.90 -19.33 -10.74
N GLU A 95 -2.76 -20.19 -11.75
CA GLU A 95 -1.81 -19.98 -12.84
C GLU A 95 -1.97 -18.61 -13.53
N ASN A 96 -3.20 -18.09 -13.60
CA ASN A 96 -3.49 -16.77 -14.16
C ASN A 96 -2.85 -15.64 -13.33
N TYR A 97 -2.99 -15.69 -12.00
CA TYR A 97 -2.28 -14.78 -11.10
C TYR A 97 -0.76 -14.93 -11.23
N HIS A 98 -0.22 -16.15 -11.18
CA HIS A 98 1.22 -16.38 -11.21
C HIS A 98 1.87 -15.83 -12.50
N ALA A 99 1.24 -16.07 -13.65
CA ALA A 99 1.70 -15.53 -14.93
C ALA A 99 1.64 -13.99 -14.95
N HIS A 100 0.58 -13.38 -14.40
CA HIS A 100 0.47 -11.93 -14.32
C HIS A 100 1.51 -11.32 -13.37
N ALA A 101 1.69 -11.91 -12.18
CA ALA A 101 2.66 -11.47 -11.18
C ALA A 101 4.09 -11.50 -11.74
N GLU A 102 4.45 -12.57 -12.47
CA GLU A 102 5.76 -12.67 -13.13
C GLU A 102 5.96 -11.53 -14.14
N GLN A 103 4.96 -11.23 -14.97
CA GLN A 103 5.02 -10.11 -15.93
C GLN A 103 5.19 -8.76 -15.23
N VAL A 104 4.48 -8.52 -14.12
CA VAL A 104 4.61 -7.30 -13.32
C VAL A 104 6.03 -7.17 -12.75
N MET A 105 6.57 -8.26 -12.21
CA MET A 105 7.92 -8.30 -11.65
C MET A 105 9.01 -8.12 -12.72
N GLU A 106 8.85 -8.74 -13.88
CA GLU A 106 9.75 -8.54 -15.02
C GLU A 106 9.73 -7.08 -15.49
N ALA A 107 8.54 -6.49 -15.62
CA ALA A 107 8.40 -5.09 -16.01
C ALA A 107 9.05 -4.15 -14.99
N PHE A 108 8.93 -4.47 -13.70
CA PHE A 108 9.62 -3.75 -12.63
C PHE A 108 11.14 -3.85 -12.75
N HIS A 109 11.69 -5.07 -12.88
CA HIS A 109 13.13 -5.31 -12.99
C HIS A 109 13.76 -4.71 -14.26
N ARG A 110 13.03 -4.69 -15.38
CA ARG A 110 13.50 -4.10 -16.64
C ARG A 110 13.41 -2.57 -16.67
N SER A 111 12.73 -1.95 -15.71
CA SER A 111 12.60 -0.49 -15.67
C SER A 111 13.93 0.15 -15.26
N PRO A 112 14.51 1.06 -16.07
CA PRO A 112 15.74 1.76 -15.70
C PRO A 112 15.53 2.80 -14.60
N VAL A 113 14.27 3.07 -14.24
CA VAL A 113 13.88 4.08 -13.24
C VAL A 113 12.93 3.45 -12.23
N ARG A 114 13.21 3.67 -10.93
CA ARG A 114 12.22 3.42 -9.89
C ARG A 114 11.18 4.53 -9.92
N LYS A 115 10.04 4.26 -10.55
CA LYS A 115 8.93 5.23 -10.61
C LYS A 115 8.47 5.64 -9.21
N ALA A 116 8.20 6.93 -9.04
CA ALA A 116 7.63 7.52 -7.84
C ALA A 116 6.16 7.09 -7.68
N TRP A 117 5.93 5.89 -7.14
CA TRP A 117 4.62 5.23 -7.17
C TRP A 117 3.49 6.01 -6.47
N HIS A 118 3.83 6.72 -5.40
CA HIS A 118 2.85 7.50 -4.62
C HIS A 118 2.70 8.96 -5.09
N ALA A 119 3.37 9.34 -6.18
CA ALA A 119 3.19 10.66 -6.77
C ALA A 119 1.76 10.80 -7.33
N GLY A 120 1.08 11.86 -6.95
CA GLY A 120 -0.32 12.14 -7.30
C GLY A 120 -1.35 11.57 -6.31
N SER A 121 -0.96 10.61 -5.46
CA SER A 121 -1.84 10.03 -4.43
C SER A 121 -1.48 10.50 -3.02
N ALA A 122 -0.21 10.36 -2.63
CA ALA A 122 0.28 10.78 -1.31
C ALA A 122 0.88 12.19 -1.30
N TYR A 123 1.41 12.63 -2.44
CA TYR A 123 2.02 13.96 -2.63
C TYR A 123 1.85 14.43 -4.06
N GLU A 124 2.12 15.70 -4.33
CA GLU A 124 1.98 16.29 -5.67
C GLU A 124 2.86 15.57 -6.70
N ALA A 125 2.27 15.17 -7.84
CA ALA A 125 3.03 14.56 -8.94
C ALA A 125 3.81 15.57 -9.77
N ASP A 126 3.35 16.83 -9.79
CA ASP A 126 4.03 17.92 -10.49
C ASP A 126 5.21 18.43 -9.66
N PRO A 127 6.44 18.47 -10.20
CA PRO A 127 7.63 18.84 -9.43
C PRO A 127 7.56 20.25 -8.82
N GLU A 128 6.98 21.23 -9.52
CA GLU A 128 6.91 22.61 -9.04
C GLU A 128 5.85 22.75 -7.93
N LYS A 129 4.70 22.09 -8.10
CA LYS A 129 3.70 22.00 -7.04
C LYS A 129 4.21 21.26 -5.81
N LEU A 130 4.98 20.18 -6.01
CA LEU A 130 5.61 19.44 -4.92
C LEU A 130 6.60 20.30 -4.15
N ARG A 131 7.38 21.14 -4.85
CA ARG A 131 8.28 22.10 -4.21
C ARG A 131 7.51 23.06 -3.30
N GLY A 132 6.43 23.65 -3.83
CA GLY A 132 5.55 24.54 -3.07
C GLY A 132 4.87 23.83 -1.89
N GLN A 133 4.46 22.57 -2.07
CA GLN A 133 3.89 21.73 -1.01
C GLN A 133 4.91 21.52 0.13
N ILE A 134 6.14 21.14 -0.21
CA ILE A 134 7.23 20.92 0.77
C ILE A 134 7.58 22.24 1.50
N GLU A 135 7.74 23.34 0.78
CA GLU A 135 7.97 24.66 1.38
C GLU A 135 6.85 25.06 2.33
N GLY A 136 5.60 24.74 1.98
CA GLY A 136 4.42 24.97 2.81
C GLY A 136 4.51 24.28 4.17
N PHE A 137 5.13 23.10 4.25
CA PHE A 137 5.30 22.39 5.52
C PHE A 137 6.15 23.19 6.53
N TYR A 138 7.15 23.95 6.07
CA TYR A 138 8.01 24.78 6.92
C TYR A 138 7.39 26.14 7.32
N ARG A 139 6.20 26.46 6.79
CA ARG A 139 5.44 27.68 7.17
C ARG A 139 4.38 27.39 8.24
N SER A 140 4.13 26.13 8.56
CA SER A 140 3.15 25.75 9.58
C SER A 140 3.59 26.18 10.98
N PRO A 141 2.67 26.62 11.87
CA PRO A 141 2.99 26.98 13.26
C PRO A 141 3.66 25.87 14.08
N HIS A 142 3.45 24.60 13.68
CA HIS A 142 4.04 23.43 14.35
C HIS A 142 5.29 22.90 13.65
N SER A 143 5.81 23.63 12.66
CA SER A 143 7.02 23.24 11.94
C SER A 143 8.29 23.71 12.64
N ALA A 144 9.43 23.23 12.14
CA ALA A 144 10.74 23.74 12.55
C ALA A 144 11.06 25.14 11.97
N GLY A 145 10.16 25.78 11.24
CA GLY A 145 10.40 27.05 10.55
C GLY A 145 11.23 26.90 9.27
N MET A 146 11.30 27.97 8.47
CA MET A 146 11.97 27.97 7.17
C MET A 146 13.42 27.48 7.23
N LEU A 147 13.82 26.74 6.21
CA LEU A 147 15.20 26.30 5.98
C LEU A 147 16.15 27.51 5.88
N GLN A 148 17.30 27.43 6.54
CA GLN A 148 18.32 28.48 6.51
C GLN A 148 19.66 27.90 6.08
N GLU A 149 20.27 28.45 5.05
CA GLU A 149 21.68 28.15 4.80
C GLU A 149 22.52 28.60 6.01
N LEU A 150 23.36 27.71 6.53
CA LEU A 150 24.35 28.12 7.53
C LEU A 150 25.33 29.07 6.86
N LYS A 151 25.29 30.34 7.27
CA LYS A 151 26.26 31.35 6.85
C LYS A 151 27.36 31.44 7.90
N GLU A 152 28.60 31.48 7.44
CA GLU A 152 29.72 31.83 8.30
C GLU A 152 29.52 33.23 8.88
N VAL A 153 29.61 33.35 10.21
CA VAL A 153 29.64 34.65 10.89
C VAL A 153 31.04 34.85 11.41
N ASN A 154 31.72 35.89 10.92
CA ASN A 154 33.11 36.22 11.29
C ASN A 154 34.11 35.07 11.08
N GLY A 155 33.95 34.27 10.01
CA GLY A 155 34.89 33.19 9.66
C GLY A 155 34.84 31.97 10.59
N THR A 156 33.78 31.84 11.41
CA THR A 156 33.57 30.67 12.26
C THR A 156 32.12 30.20 12.17
N LEU A 157 31.93 28.90 11.89
CA LEU A 157 30.65 28.24 12.00
C LEU A 157 30.23 28.11 13.48
N PRO A 158 28.92 28.19 13.81
CA PRO A 158 28.42 27.97 15.17
C PRO A 158 28.83 26.58 15.72
N ASP A 159 28.97 26.43 17.04
CA ASP A 159 29.34 25.13 17.65
C ASP A 159 28.34 24.00 17.33
N SER A 160 27.07 24.33 17.04
CA SER A 160 26.07 23.38 16.55
C SER A 160 26.42 22.79 15.18
N ALA A 161 27.13 23.54 14.32
CA ALA A 161 27.64 23.09 13.04
C ALA A 161 28.92 22.23 13.15
N ARG A 162 29.58 22.21 14.32
CA ARG A 162 30.78 21.40 14.55
C ARG A 162 30.48 19.94 14.89
N LYS A 163 29.24 19.62 15.29
CA LYS A 163 28.83 18.23 15.49
C LYS A 163 28.47 17.63 14.13
N ARG A 164 29.28 16.69 13.67
CA ARG A 164 29.01 15.92 12.45
C ARG A 164 27.66 15.20 12.60
N LEU A 165 26.69 15.57 11.77
CA LEU A 165 25.42 14.86 11.68
C LEU A 165 25.68 13.48 11.05
N LEU A 166 25.29 12.41 11.76
CA LEU A 166 25.47 11.04 11.27
C LEU A 166 24.25 10.52 10.49
N GLY A 167 23.07 11.08 10.75
CA GLY A 167 21.82 10.70 10.11
C GLY A 167 20.62 11.31 10.82
N ILE A 168 19.45 11.16 10.21
CA ILE A 168 18.17 11.56 10.79
C ILE A 168 17.24 10.35 10.87
N LEU A 169 16.33 10.37 11.84
CA LEU A 169 15.23 9.42 11.93
C LEU A 169 13.92 10.19 11.75
N THR A 170 13.15 9.79 10.75
CA THR A 170 11.83 10.38 10.47
C THR A 170 10.80 9.26 10.37
N PRO A 171 9.52 9.54 10.68
CA PRO A 171 8.47 8.62 10.27
C PRO A 171 8.41 8.54 8.73
N HIS A 172 7.58 7.65 8.18
CA HIS A 172 7.18 7.63 6.76
C HIS A 172 5.66 7.68 6.61
N ILE A 173 4.99 8.35 7.56
CA ILE A 173 3.55 8.62 7.54
C ILE A 173 3.17 9.55 6.38
N ASP A 174 1.87 9.66 6.11
CA ASP A 174 1.34 10.54 5.08
C ASP A 174 1.90 11.98 5.19
N LEU A 175 2.51 12.46 4.10
CA LEU A 175 3.16 13.78 4.04
C LEU A 175 2.20 14.92 4.38
N ARG A 176 0.90 14.76 4.10
CA ARG A 176 -0.13 15.78 4.32
C ARG A 176 -0.34 16.09 5.80
N VAL A 177 -0.04 15.15 6.70
CA VAL A 177 -0.24 15.30 8.15
C VAL A 177 1.06 15.26 8.95
N GLY A 178 2.19 14.97 8.30
CA GLY A 178 3.47 14.75 8.98
C GLY A 178 4.36 15.98 9.12
N ALA A 179 3.95 17.18 8.70
CA ALA A 179 4.81 18.37 8.67
C ALA A 179 5.55 18.65 10.00
N ALA A 180 4.86 18.49 11.14
CA ALA A 180 5.44 18.69 12.46
C ALA A 180 6.51 17.63 12.83
N ALA A 181 6.43 16.42 12.25
CA ALA A 181 7.39 15.35 12.47
C ALA A 181 8.56 15.39 11.48
N TYR A 182 8.32 15.81 10.24
CA TYR A 182 9.33 15.84 9.18
C TYR A 182 10.27 17.05 9.28
N THR A 183 9.69 18.24 9.44
CA THR A 183 10.45 19.49 9.28
C THR A 183 11.61 19.64 10.25
N PRO A 184 11.56 19.22 11.54
CA PRO A 184 12.72 19.33 12.43
C PRO A 184 13.91 18.50 11.98
N ALA A 185 13.67 17.25 11.56
CA ALA A 185 14.71 16.34 11.14
C ALA A 185 15.32 16.75 9.79
N TYR A 186 14.48 17.04 8.79
CA TYR A 186 14.97 17.46 7.48
C TYR A 186 15.63 18.84 7.51
N ARG A 187 15.21 19.74 8.41
CA ARG A 187 15.93 21.00 8.65
C ARG A 187 17.35 20.73 9.17
N GLN A 188 17.50 19.87 10.17
CA GLN A 188 18.84 19.50 10.66
C GLN A 188 19.70 18.89 9.55
N LEU A 189 19.12 18.05 8.69
CA LEU A 189 19.82 17.51 7.53
C LEU A 189 20.29 18.62 6.59
N PHE A 190 19.38 19.48 6.14
CA PHE A 190 19.68 20.56 5.20
C PHE A 190 20.72 21.55 5.74
N GLU A 191 20.62 21.92 7.01
CA GLU A 191 21.49 22.94 7.60
C GLU A 191 22.86 22.38 7.99
N HIS A 192 22.99 21.08 8.29
CA HIS A 192 24.20 20.50 8.88
C HIS A 192 24.85 19.38 8.05
N THR A 193 24.50 19.22 6.77
CA THR A 193 25.11 18.21 5.90
C THR A 193 25.59 18.80 4.57
N GLU A 194 26.77 18.36 4.15
CA GLU A 194 27.31 18.59 2.80
C GLU A 194 27.42 17.24 2.03
N ALA A 195 26.71 16.21 2.50
CA ALA A 195 26.78 14.88 1.91
C ALA A 195 26.22 14.86 0.49
N ASP A 196 26.92 14.17 -0.41
CA ASP A 196 26.51 13.88 -1.78
C ASP A 196 25.91 12.47 -1.93
N LEU A 197 26.15 11.60 -0.94
CA LEU A 197 25.58 10.26 -0.84
C LEU A 197 24.65 10.12 0.37
N PHE A 198 23.42 9.69 0.12
CA PHE A 198 22.42 9.40 1.15
C PHE A 198 22.05 7.91 1.12
N ILE A 199 22.06 7.27 2.29
CA ILE A 199 21.54 5.90 2.48
C ILE A 199 20.19 6.03 3.19
N ILE A 200 19.11 5.61 2.52
CA ILE A 200 17.75 5.65 3.07
C ILE A 200 17.34 4.23 3.45
N LEU A 201 17.11 4.00 4.74
CA LEU A 201 16.65 2.72 5.27
C LEU A 201 15.16 2.80 5.59
N GLY A 202 14.36 2.04 4.86
CA GLY A 202 12.92 1.89 5.08
C GLY A 202 12.56 0.48 5.54
N VAL A 203 11.36 0.34 6.12
CA VAL A 203 10.77 -0.96 6.42
C VAL A 203 9.79 -1.35 5.31
N ALA A 204 9.76 -2.64 4.96
CA ALA A 204 8.71 -3.17 4.09
C ALA A 204 7.43 -3.40 4.92
N HIS A 205 6.34 -2.71 4.56
CA HIS A 205 5.02 -2.96 5.17
C HIS A 205 4.31 -4.17 4.58
N TYR A 206 4.69 -4.52 3.36
CA TYR A 206 4.08 -5.58 2.56
C TYR A 206 5.22 -6.42 1.98
N GLY A 207 5.43 -7.62 2.50
CA GLY A 207 6.60 -8.44 2.12
C GLY A 207 6.86 -9.66 2.99
N GLY A 208 5.80 -10.34 3.45
CA GLY A 208 5.91 -11.52 4.32
C GLY A 208 5.89 -12.88 3.61
N GLY A 209 5.76 -12.91 2.28
CA GLY A 209 5.75 -14.14 1.49
C GLY A 209 6.87 -14.16 0.47
N SER A 210 7.53 -15.30 0.32
CA SER A 210 8.43 -15.56 -0.82
C SER A 210 7.63 -15.39 -2.12
N PHE A 211 8.15 -14.59 -3.05
CA PHE A 211 7.66 -14.57 -4.43
C PHE A 211 7.94 -15.91 -5.11
#